data_AF-A0A5C7PVH0-F1
#
_entry.id   AF-A0A5C7PVH0-F1
#
_cell.length_a   1.000
_cell.length_b   1.000
_cell.length_c   1.000
_cell.angle_alpha   90.00
_cell.angle_beta   90.00
_cell.angle_gamma   90.00
#
_symmetry.space_group_name_H-M   'P 1'
#
loop_
_entity.id
_entity.type
_entity.pdbx_description
1 polymer ?
#
loop_
_entity_poly.entity_id
_entity_poly.type
_entity_poly.pdbx_seq_one_letter_code
_entity_poly.pdbx_strand_id
1 'polypeptide(L)'
;MASASPQRRRLTSRLVSSDSAEPTRIARLVAVVAGIVGVALCVLVPLLPVKQTTATILWPQAPLADGLVSDITAPLVSGAPLALDVSIPCTAIATLPATGGLVFSTIPPAGIDASRNGLFVRANADTVVVAFRDTVAALARTN
;
A
#
# COMPACT_ATOMS: atom_id res chain seq x y z
N MET A 1 46.75 -67.87 -25.91
CA MET A 1 46.54 -66.57 -25.23
C MET A 1 45.05 -66.47 -24.92
N ALA A 2 44.73 -66.11 -23.67
CA ALA A 2 43.41 -66.17 -22.98
C ALA A 2 42.19 -65.80 -23.86
N SER A 3 41.13 -66.62 -23.87
CA SER A 3 40.04 -66.70 -22.88
C SER A 3 39.30 -65.37 -22.66
N ALA A 4 38.04 -65.30 -23.09
CA ALA A 4 36.93 -64.62 -22.39
C ALA A 4 35.61 -64.80 -23.16
N SER A 5 34.85 -65.81 -22.79
CA SER A 5 33.44 -65.98 -23.15
C SER A 5 32.57 -64.90 -22.48
N PRO A 6 31.60 -64.26 -23.18
CA PRO A 6 30.76 -63.23 -22.58
C PRO A 6 29.72 -63.86 -21.66
N GLN A 7 29.96 -63.76 -20.36
CA GLN A 7 29.07 -64.21 -19.30
C GLN A 7 27.85 -63.29 -19.24
N ARG A 8 26.72 -63.71 -19.83
CA ARG A 8 25.42 -63.05 -19.63
C ARG A 8 25.05 -63.16 -18.14
N ARG A 9 25.34 -62.09 -17.37
CA ARG A 9 24.79 -61.90 -16.02
C ARG A 9 23.27 -61.91 -16.13
N ARG A 10 22.64 -63.01 -15.73
CA ARG A 10 21.20 -63.01 -15.42
C ARG A 10 21.03 -62.06 -14.25
N LEU A 11 20.48 -60.88 -14.53
CA LEU A 11 19.97 -59.99 -13.49
C LEU A 11 18.82 -60.75 -12.82
N THR A 12 19.09 -61.27 -11.63
CA THR A 12 18.06 -61.81 -10.75
C THR A 12 17.16 -60.65 -10.34
N SER A 13 16.12 -60.43 -11.14
CA SER A 13 14.99 -59.60 -10.76
C SER A 13 14.40 -60.23 -9.50
N ARG A 14 14.76 -59.65 -8.35
CA ARG A 14 14.00 -59.87 -7.12
C ARG A 14 12.75 -59.04 -7.27
N LEU A 15 11.63 -59.69 -7.58
CA LEU A 15 10.34 -59.16 -7.19
C LEU A 15 10.42 -58.95 -5.68
N VAL A 16 10.44 -57.68 -5.25
CA VAL A 16 10.15 -57.33 -3.87
C VAL A 16 8.74 -57.88 -3.62
N SER A 17 8.68 -58.98 -2.87
CA SER A 17 7.43 -59.46 -2.33
C SER A 17 7.08 -58.46 -1.24
N SER A 18 6.20 -57.50 -1.57
CA SER A 18 5.65 -56.58 -0.58
C SER A 18 4.64 -57.32 0.29
N ASP A 19 5.13 -58.26 1.10
CA ASP A 19 4.36 -58.75 2.23
C ASP A 19 4.53 -57.77 3.39
N SER A 20 3.83 -56.64 3.26
CA SER A 20 3.70 -55.62 4.31
C SER A 20 2.37 -54.90 4.09
N ALA A 21 1.28 -55.62 4.31
CA ALA A 21 -0.08 -55.06 4.24
C ALA A 21 -0.32 -53.92 5.26
N GLU A 22 0.49 -53.84 6.31
CA GLU A 22 0.43 -52.82 7.37
C GLU A 22 0.99 -51.43 6.96
N PRO A 23 2.24 -51.27 6.49
CA PRO A 23 2.81 -49.96 6.17
C PRO A 23 2.08 -49.23 5.02
N THR A 24 1.44 -49.94 4.09
CA THR A 24 0.64 -49.31 3.01
C THR A 24 -0.67 -48.71 3.52
N ARG A 25 -1.32 -49.33 4.50
CA ARG A 25 -2.54 -48.80 5.13
C ARG A 25 -2.24 -47.53 5.93
N ILE A 26 -1.15 -47.54 6.69
CA ILE A 26 -0.68 -46.38 7.46
C ILE A 26 -0.30 -45.24 6.52
N ALA A 27 0.48 -45.51 5.47
CA ALA A 27 0.89 -44.49 4.49
C ALA A 27 -0.32 -43.85 3.77
N ARG A 28 -1.33 -44.64 3.41
CA ARG A 28 -2.57 -44.14 2.80
C ARG A 28 -3.37 -43.26 3.76
N LEU A 29 -3.50 -43.65 5.02
CA LEU A 29 -4.19 -42.86 6.03
C LEU A 29 -3.47 -41.53 6.28
N VAL A 30 -2.14 -41.57 6.39
CA VAL A 30 -1.31 -40.35 6.52
C VAL A 30 -1.48 -39.43 5.33
N ALA A 31 -1.45 -39.94 4.10
CA ALA A 31 -1.63 -39.13 2.88
C ALA A 31 -3.00 -38.42 2.85
N VAL A 32 -4.08 -39.12 3.21
CA VAL A 32 -5.43 -38.55 3.25
C VAL A 32 -5.55 -37.50 4.34
N VAL A 33 -5.10 -37.81 5.56
CA VAL A 33 -5.16 -36.87 6.70
C VAL A 33 -4.31 -35.64 6.42
N ALA A 34 -3.07 -35.81 5.94
CA ALA A 34 -2.18 -34.70 5.61
C ALA A 34 -2.74 -33.84 4.46
N GLY A 35 -3.37 -34.45 3.45
CA GLY A 35 -4.03 -33.72 2.36
C GLY A 35 -5.22 -32.90 2.85
N ILE A 36 -6.09 -33.48 3.68
CA ILE A 36 -7.25 -32.77 4.27
C ILE A 36 -6.79 -31.63 5.17
N VAL A 37 -5.82 -31.89 6.05
CA VAL A 37 -5.24 -30.87 6.94
C VAL A 37 -4.58 -29.75 6.11
N GLY A 38 -3.82 -30.10 5.06
CA GLY A 38 -3.20 -29.13 4.17
C GLY A 38 -4.22 -28.22 3.47
N VAL A 39 -5.28 -28.82 2.89
CA VAL A 39 -6.37 -28.06 2.27
C VAL A 39 -7.06 -27.16 3.28
N ALA A 40 -7.38 -27.69 4.47
CA ALA A 40 -8.03 -26.93 5.53
C ALA A 40 -7.18 -25.72 5.97
N LEU A 41 -5.87 -25.92 6.18
CA LEU A 41 -4.96 -24.84 6.53
C LEU A 41 -4.87 -23.80 5.41
N CYS A 42 -4.74 -24.20 4.14
CA CYS A 42 -4.69 -23.27 3.02
C CYS A 42 -5.95 -22.40 2.89
N VAL A 43 -7.13 -22.97 3.17
CA VAL A 43 -8.39 -22.21 3.17
C VAL A 43 -8.45 -21.21 4.33
N LEU A 44 -7.85 -21.54 5.48
CA LEU A 44 -7.80 -20.65 6.65
C LEU A 44 -6.77 -19.52 6.51
N VAL A 45 -5.71 -19.70 5.72
CA VAL A 45 -4.64 -18.69 5.55
C VAL A 45 -5.14 -17.27 5.24
N PRO A 46 -6.03 -17.01 4.26
CA PRO A 46 -6.49 -15.66 3.96
C PRO A 46 -7.39 -15.04 5.04
N LEU A 47 -7.90 -15.83 5.99
CA LEU A 47 -8.76 -15.37 7.09
C LEU A 47 -7.98 -15.06 8.37
N LEU A 48 -6.70 -15.42 8.43
CA LEU A 48 -5.85 -15.12 9.57
C LEU A 48 -5.64 -13.60 9.70
N PRO A 49 -5.59 -13.06 10.93
CA PRO A 49 -5.44 -11.64 11.14
C PRO A 49 -4.09 -11.15 10.65
N VAL A 50 -4.12 -10.04 9.91
CA VAL A 50 -2.91 -9.33 9.47
C VAL A 50 -2.70 -8.08 10.31
N LYS A 51 -1.45 -7.64 10.43
CA LYS A 51 -1.11 -6.34 11.02
C LYS A 51 -0.91 -5.35 9.87
N GLN A 52 -1.71 -4.29 9.85
CA GLN A 52 -1.55 -3.19 8.91
C GLN A 52 -0.85 -2.03 9.60
N THR A 53 0.09 -1.39 8.90
CA THR A 53 0.74 -0.16 9.36
C THR A 53 0.05 1.02 8.71
N THR A 54 -0.43 1.96 9.52
CA THR A 54 -1.04 3.20 9.05
C THR A 54 -0.06 4.35 9.24
N ALA A 55 0.15 5.14 8.20
CA ALA A 55 0.96 6.36 8.26
C ALA A 55 0.05 7.59 8.29
N THR A 56 0.38 8.56 9.15
CA THR A 56 -0.30 9.86 9.22
C THR A 56 0.74 10.96 9.11
N ILE A 57 0.44 11.98 8.32
CA ILE A 57 1.28 13.17 8.16
C ILE A 57 0.61 14.31 8.92
N LEU A 58 1.29 14.82 9.94
CA LEU A 58 0.88 16.01 10.68
C LEU A 58 1.72 17.20 10.18
N TRP A 59 1.04 18.30 9.91
CA TRP A 59 1.63 19.57 9.52
C TRP A 59 0.85 20.68 10.22
N PRO A 60 1.50 21.73 10.78
CA PRO A 60 2.94 22.06 10.72
C PRO A 60 3.86 21.14 11.54
N GLN A 61 5.11 20.92 11.12
CA GLN A 61 6.08 20.04 11.83
C GLN A 61 7.02 20.79 12.78
N ALA A 62 7.48 21.98 12.39
CA ALA A 62 8.21 22.92 13.23
C ALA A 62 8.23 24.30 12.55
N PRO A 63 8.21 25.41 13.30
CA PRO A 63 8.50 26.72 12.74
C PRO A 63 9.96 26.80 12.27
N LEU A 64 10.22 27.53 11.19
CA LEU A 64 11.56 27.96 10.80
C LEU A 64 12.11 28.98 11.82
N ALA A 65 13.39 29.32 11.69
CA ALA A 65 14.06 30.32 12.54
C ALA A 65 13.43 31.72 12.44
N ASP A 66 12.71 32.01 11.36
CA ASP A 66 11.93 33.24 11.13
C ASP A 66 10.51 33.17 11.72
N GLY A 67 10.13 32.05 12.34
CA GLY A 67 8.80 31.81 12.91
C GLY A 67 7.74 31.39 11.90
N LEU A 68 8.08 31.22 10.61
CA LEU A 68 7.16 30.80 9.57
C LEU A 68 7.07 29.28 9.46
N VAL A 69 5.98 28.79 8.86
CA VAL A 69 5.80 27.37 8.59
C VAL A 69 6.36 27.03 7.21
N SER A 70 7.10 25.92 7.10
CA SER A 70 7.62 25.41 5.83
C SER A 70 6.67 24.45 5.13
N ASP A 71 6.76 24.43 3.80
CA ASP A 71 6.16 23.39 2.97
C ASP A 71 6.86 22.03 3.19
N ILE A 72 6.11 20.95 3.02
CA ILE A 72 6.64 19.58 3.07
C ILE A 72 6.41 18.86 1.75
N THR A 73 7.28 17.91 1.43
CA THR A 73 7.10 17.03 0.26
C THR A 73 6.87 15.60 0.73
N ALA A 74 5.67 15.09 0.48
CA ALA A 74 5.27 13.72 0.80
C ALA A 74 4.56 13.08 -0.40
N PRO A 75 5.31 12.55 -1.39
CA PRO A 75 4.72 11.97 -2.58
C PRO A 75 4.08 10.61 -2.25
N LEU A 76 2.75 10.54 -2.31
CA LEU A 76 2.01 9.29 -2.11
C LEU A 76 2.04 8.46 -3.40
N VAL A 77 2.53 7.23 -3.31
CA VAL A 77 2.47 6.25 -4.42
C VAL A 77 1.02 5.93 -4.84
N SER A 78 0.08 6.00 -3.89
CA SER A 78 -1.35 5.79 -4.14
C SER A 78 -2.04 6.99 -4.81
N GLY A 79 -1.34 8.12 -4.99
CA GLY A 79 -1.86 9.35 -5.60
C GLY A 79 -2.77 10.19 -4.71
N ALA A 80 -3.55 9.58 -3.81
CA ALA A 80 -4.42 10.29 -2.86
C ALA A 80 -4.38 9.64 -1.47
N PRO A 81 -4.58 10.42 -0.38
CA PRO A 81 -4.69 9.90 0.96
C PRO A 81 -6.07 9.26 1.19
N LEU A 82 -6.16 8.38 2.19
CA LEU A 82 -7.44 7.82 2.64
C LEU A 82 -8.36 8.90 3.26
N ALA A 83 -7.77 9.81 4.02
CA ALA A 83 -8.45 10.95 4.62
C ALA A 83 -7.51 12.17 4.62
N LEU A 84 -8.08 13.36 4.45
CA LEU A 84 -7.38 14.64 4.52
C LEU A 84 -8.24 15.61 5.34
N ASP A 85 -7.69 16.13 6.43
CA ASP A 85 -8.30 17.15 7.27
C ASP A 85 -7.40 18.39 7.28
N VAL A 86 -8.01 19.55 7.05
CA VAL A 86 -7.31 20.83 6.92
C VAL A 86 -8.12 21.90 7.66
N SER A 87 -7.52 22.46 8.69
CA SER A 87 -8.09 23.58 9.45
C SER A 87 -7.20 24.82 9.30
N ILE A 88 -7.76 25.87 8.72
CA ILE A 88 -7.06 27.13 8.45
C ILE A 88 -7.79 28.25 9.21
N PRO A 89 -7.17 28.86 10.23
CA PRO A 89 -7.76 30.00 10.92
C PRO A 89 -7.93 31.21 9.99
N CYS A 90 -9.06 31.93 10.11
CA CYS A 90 -9.30 33.16 9.34
C CYS A 90 -8.22 34.23 9.59
N THR A 91 -7.63 34.26 10.78
CA THR A 91 -6.52 35.17 11.12
C THR A 91 -5.28 34.92 10.27
N ALA A 92 -5.01 33.66 9.89
CA ALA A 92 -3.91 33.32 8.99
C ALA A 92 -4.19 33.75 7.54
N ILE A 93 -5.47 33.83 7.15
CA ILE A 93 -5.86 34.35 5.83
C ILE A 93 -5.74 35.88 5.81
N ALA A 94 -6.09 36.54 6.92
CA ALA A 94 -6.04 37.99 7.05
C ALA A 94 -4.62 38.59 7.01
N THR A 95 -3.57 37.78 7.15
CA THR A 95 -2.17 38.25 7.02
C THR A 95 -1.69 38.32 5.57
N LEU A 96 -2.47 37.82 4.60
CA LEU A 96 -2.09 37.89 3.19
C LEU A 96 -2.14 39.34 2.66
N PRO A 97 -1.32 39.67 1.64
CA PRO A 97 -1.41 40.95 0.95
C PRO A 97 -2.82 41.21 0.37
N ALA A 98 -3.16 42.47 0.14
CA ALA A 98 -4.48 42.88 -0.38
C ALA A 98 -4.83 42.26 -1.76
N THR A 99 -3.83 41.86 -2.55
CA THR A 99 -4.03 41.14 -3.82
C THR A 99 -4.45 39.69 -3.62
N GLY A 100 -4.41 39.18 -2.39
CA GLY A 100 -4.61 37.77 -2.07
C GLY A 100 -3.38 36.91 -2.38
N GLY A 101 -3.59 35.60 -2.44
CA GLY A 101 -2.54 34.60 -2.65
C GLY A 101 -3.01 33.15 -2.48
N LEU A 102 -2.06 32.23 -2.63
CA LEU A 102 -2.26 30.82 -2.31
C LEU A 102 -2.11 30.62 -0.79
N VAL A 103 -3.15 30.12 -0.15
CA VAL A 103 -3.14 29.84 1.30
C VAL A 103 -2.66 28.42 1.59
N PHE A 104 -3.16 27.45 0.81
CA PHE A 104 -2.80 26.05 0.96
C PHE A 104 -2.94 25.31 -0.37
N SER A 105 -2.04 24.37 -0.64
CA SER A 105 -2.14 23.45 -1.79
C SER A 105 -1.55 22.10 -1.48
N THR A 106 -2.12 21.04 -2.04
CA THR A 106 -1.57 19.67 -1.95
C THR A 106 -0.58 19.33 -3.08
N ILE A 107 -0.47 20.19 -4.09
CA ILE A 107 0.44 20.05 -5.23
C ILE A 107 1.06 21.42 -5.54
N PRO A 108 2.33 21.51 -5.98
CA PRO A 108 2.90 22.77 -6.42
C PRO A 108 2.01 23.46 -7.48
N PRO A 109 1.69 24.75 -7.34
CA PRO A 109 0.76 25.45 -8.23
C PRO A 109 1.27 25.57 -9.68
N ALA A 110 2.59 25.47 -9.89
CA ALA A 110 3.23 25.45 -11.20
C ALA A 110 3.36 24.03 -11.80
N GLY A 111 2.79 23.01 -11.15
CA GLY A 111 2.79 21.64 -11.63
C GLY A 111 1.89 21.45 -12.87
N ILE A 112 2.14 20.36 -13.61
CA ILE A 112 1.32 19.98 -14.76
C ILE A 112 -0.08 19.57 -14.28
N ASP A 113 -1.11 20.15 -14.89
CA ASP A 113 -2.52 19.90 -14.54
C ASP A 113 -2.81 19.99 -13.04
N ALA A 114 -2.16 20.94 -12.35
CA ALA A 114 -2.18 21.00 -10.90
C ALA A 114 -3.61 21.17 -10.35
N SER A 115 -4.41 22.08 -10.89
CA SER A 115 -5.81 22.31 -10.48
C SER A 115 -6.70 21.09 -10.67
N ARG A 116 -6.41 20.29 -11.69
CA ARG A 116 -7.12 19.06 -12.03
C ARG A 116 -6.77 17.89 -11.12
N ASN A 117 -5.66 17.97 -10.39
CA ASN A 117 -5.12 16.87 -9.60
C ASN A 117 -5.02 17.15 -8.10
N GLY A 118 -4.98 18.42 -7.70
CA GLY A 118 -4.79 18.85 -6.32
C GLY A 118 -6.02 19.48 -5.71
N LEU A 119 -5.85 19.87 -4.44
CA LEU A 119 -6.73 20.76 -3.71
C LEU A 119 -6.01 22.09 -3.51
N PHE A 120 -6.73 23.20 -3.72
CA PHE A 120 -6.24 24.55 -3.61
C PHE A 120 -7.18 25.38 -2.73
N VAL A 121 -6.60 26.12 -1.79
CA VAL A 121 -7.27 27.19 -1.06
C VAL A 121 -6.61 28.50 -1.49
N ARG A 122 -7.38 29.35 -2.18
CA ARG A 122 -6.92 30.64 -2.70
C ARG A 122 -7.73 31.75 -2.08
N ALA A 123 -7.05 32.76 -1.57
CA ALA A 123 -7.65 34.02 -1.19
C ALA A 123 -7.43 35.02 -2.32
N ASN A 124 -8.49 35.68 -2.75
CA ASN A 124 -8.46 36.87 -3.61
C ASN A 124 -8.72 38.11 -2.73
N ALA A 125 -8.88 39.28 -3.35
CA ALA A 125 -9.10 40.53 -2.62
C ALA A 125 -10.35 40.53 -1.71
N ASP A 126 -11.42 39.84 -2.12
CA ASP A 126 -12.73 39.87 -1.47
C ASP A 126 -13.32 38.47 -1.21
N THR A 127 -12.64 37.42 -1.67
CA THR A 127 -13.18 36.06 -1.68
C THR A 127 -12.13 35.01 -1.37
N VAL A 128 -12.52 33.97 -0.62
CA VAL A 128 -11.74 32.75 -0.44
C VAL A 128 -12.43 31.62 -1.18
N VAL A 129 -11.67 30.95 -2.04
CA VAL A 129 -12.13 29.83 -2.87
C VAL A 129 -11.41 28.57 -2.44
N VAL A 130 -12.17 27.53 -2.14
CA VAL A 130 -11.66 26.17 -1.96
C VAL A 130 -12.07 25.35 -3.17
N ALA A 131 -11.09 24.83 -3.90
CA ALA A 131 -11.32 24.04 -5.10
C ALA A 131 -10.52 22.75 -5.09
N PHE A 132 -11.08 21.67 -5.63
CA PHE A 132 -10.40 20.40 -5.86
C PHE A 132 -10.80 19.84 -7.21
N ARG A 133 -9.86 19.24 -7.95
CA ARG A 133 -10.15 18.56 -9.24
C ARG A 133 -10.95 19.44 -10.21
N ASP A 134 -10.56 20.71 -10.36
CA ASP A 134 -11.27 21.74 -11.15
C ASP A 134 -12.73 22.04 -10.72
N THR A 135 -13.12 21.64 -9.51
CA THR A 135 -14.45 21.92 -8.95
C THR A 135 -14.36 22.81 -7.72
N VAL A 136 -15.26 23.77 -7.61
CA VAL A 136 -15.35 24.65 -6.44
C VAL A 136 -16.17 23.95 -5.36
N ALA A 137 -15.54 23.72 -4.21
CA ALA A 137 -16.15 23.09 -3.06
C ALA A 137 -16.85 24.11 -2.14
N ALA A 138 -16.20 25.25 -1.93
CA ALA A 138 -16.68 26.30 -1.05
C ALA A 138 -16.18 27.67 -1.50
N LEU A 139 -17.01 28.68 -1.24
CA LEU A 139 -16.74 30.10 -1.49
C LEU A 139 -17.16 30.89 -0.27
N ALA A 140 -16.29 31.78 0.20
CA ALA A 140 -16.57 32.70 1.30
C ALA A 140 -16.13 34.12 0.94
N ARG A 141 -16.82 35.15 1.47
CA ARG A 141 -16.43 36.56 1.30
C ARG A 141 -15.56 36.98 2.48
N THR A 142 -14.46 37.69 2.20
CA THR A 142 -13.62 38.34 3.20
C THR A 142 -14.12 39.78 3.37
N ASN A 143 -15.11 39.95 4.25
CA ASN A 143 -15.70 41.25 4.59
C ASN A 143 -15.12 41.80 5.91
#